data_AF-A0A453QPM1-F1
#
_entry.id   AF-A0A453QPM1-F1
#
_cell.length_a   1.000
_cell.length_b   1.000
_cell.length_c   1.000
_cell.angle_alpha   90.00
_cell.angle_beta   90.00
_cell.angle_gamma   90.00
#
_symmetry.space_group_name_H-M   'P 1'
#
loop_
_entity.id
_entity.type
_entity.pdbx_description
1 polymer ?
#
loop_
_entity_poly.entity_id
_entity_poly.type
_entity_poly.pdbx_seq_one_letter_code
_entity_poly.pdbx_strand_id
1 'polypeptide(L)'
;EMVPKKLREVTKGFDQAGWRIPLPGTFGNEISRVLGGGVVPGSLVLVGGDPGVGKSTLMLQLASIVSEGSEDHGSSPVVYVSGEESIEQIANRADRMSIKSKDLYLYSSTDIEDILDKIQPLSPKALVVDSIQTVYLSAFAGSAGNQVQGQGMHICLVKFC
;
A
#
# COMPACT_ATOMS: atom_id res chain seq x y z
N GLU A 1 -12.58 -11.18 35.51
CA GLU A 1 -11.45 -12.11 35.65
C GLU A 1 -10.92 -12.44 34.25
N MET A 2 -9.63 -12.21 33.98
CA MET A 2 -9.01 -12.54 32.68
C MET A 2 -8.65 -14.02 32.66
N VAL A 3 -9.59 -14.86 32.24
CA VAL A 3 -9.39 -16.32 32.11
C VAL A 3 -9.04 -16.65 30.65
N PRO A 4 -8.01 -17.49 30.39
CA PRO A 4 -7.70 -17.96 29.04
C PRO A 4 -8.92 -18.63 28.39
N LYS A 5 -9.27 -18.17 27.18
CA LYS A 5 -10.37 -18.75 26.37
C LYS A 5 -9.80 -19.56 25.22
N LYS A 6 -10.51 -20.61 24.79
CA LYS A 6 -10.10 -21.36 23.59
C LYS A 6 -10.25 -20.46 22.36
N LEU A 7 -9.31 -20.54 21.42
CA LEU A 7 -9.38 -19.77 20.18
C LEU A 7 -10.73 -19.94 19.46
N ARG A 8 -11.25 -21.18 19.39
CA ARG A 8 -12.56 -21.49 18.78
C ARG A 8 -13.75 -20.80 19.46
N GLU A 9 -13.63 -20.44 20.73
CA GLU A 9 -14.68 -19.73 21.47
C GLU A 9 -14.63 -18.23 21.20
N VAL A 10 -13.45 -17.69 20.87
CA VAL A 10 -13.25 -16.29 20.49
C VAL A 10 -13.59 -16.06 19.01
N THR A 11 -13.26 -17.01 18.14
CA THR A 11 -13.47 -16.90 16.69
C THR A 11 -14.87 -17.29 16.21
N LYS A 12 -15.73 -17.81 17.11
CA LYS A 12 -17.14 -18.07 16.80
C LYS A 12 -17.83 -16.76 16.36
N GLY A 13 -18.15 -16.66 15.07
CA GLY A 13 -18.83 -15.50 14.49
C GLY A 13 -17.90 -14.46 13.83
N PHE A 14 -16.59 -14.66 13.85
CA PHE A 14 -15.68 -13.86 13.04
C PHE A 14 -15.65 -14.40 11.60
N ASP A 15 -16.35 -13.73 10.69
CA ASP A 15 -16.12 -13.92 9.27
C ASP A 15 -14.83 -13.22 8.87
N GLN A 16 -13.74 -13.97 8.76
CA GLN A 16 -12.44 -13.41 8.37
C GLN A 16 -12.36 -13.07 6.87
N ALA A 17 -13.29 -13.55 6.04
CA ALA A 17 -13.24 -13.36 4.59
C ALA A 17 -13.91 -12.06 4.14
N GLY A 18 -15.00 -11.64 4.80
CA GLY A 18 -15.83 -10.51 4.34
C GLY A 18 -15.28 -9.11 4.57
N TRP A 19 -14.20 -8.94 5.34
CA TRP A 19 -13.70 -7.60 5.73
C TRP A 19 -12.35 -7.23 5.11
N ARG A 20 -11.71 -8.15 4.38
CA ARG A 20 -10.43 -7.90 3.70
C ARG A 20 -10.70 -7.35 2.29
N ILE A 21 -9.76 -6.55 1.79
CA ILE A 21 -9.76 -6.15 0.38
C ILE A 21 -9.30 -7.37 -0.43
N PRO A 22 -10.15 -7.93 -1.29
CA PRO A 22 -9.78 -9.04 -2.14
C PRO A 22 -8.78 -8.58 -3.21
N LEU A 23 -7.86 -9.46 -3.57
CA LEU A 23 -6.93 -9.23 -4.67
C LEU A 23 -7.20 -10.27 -5.77
N PRO A 24 -8.08 -9.96 -6.73
CA PRO A 24 -8.46 -10.92 -7.77
C PRO A 24 -7.30 -11.23 -8.74
N GLY A 25 -7.49 -12.29 -9.53
CA GLY A 25 -6.53 -12.75 -10.52
C GLY A 25 -5.40 -13.60 -9.93
N THR A 26 -4.64 -14.27 -10.81
CA THR A 26 -3.59 -15.23 -10.40
C THR A 26 -2.53 -14.58 -9.51
N PHE A 27 -2.04 -13.40 -9.91
CA PHE A 27 -1.06 -12.65 -9.13
C PHE A 27 -1.65 -12.15 -7.80
N GLY A 28 -2.86 -11.59 -7.81
CA GLY A 28 -3.54 -11.15 -6.60
C GLY A 28 -3.77 -12.28 -5.61
N ASN A 29 -4.06 -13.50 -6.08
CA ASN A 29 -4.21 -14.68 -5.25
C ASN A 29 -2.91 -15.09 -4.54
N GLU A 30 -1.76 -14.99 -5.22
CA GLU A 30 -0.46 -15.26 -4.59
C GLU A 30 -0.15 -14.25 -3.49
N ILE A 31 -0.37 -12.96 -3.76
CA ILE A 31 -0.18 -11.91 -2.75
C ILE A 31 -1.18 -12.10 -1.59
N SER A 32 -2.44 -12.41 -1.88
CA SER A 32 -3.45 -12.70 -0.86
C SER A 32 -3.02 -13.84 0.05
N ARG A 33 -2.41 -14.89 -0.49
CA ARG A 33 -1.89 -16.01 0.30
C ARG A 33 -0.79 -15.56 1.27
N VAL A 34 0.11 -14.69 0.84
CA VAL A 34 1.17 -14.12 1.69
C VAL A 34 0.58 -13.20 2.77
N LEU A 35 -0.46 -12.44 2.44
CA LEU A 35 -1.13 -11.52 3.38
C LEU A 35 -2.17 -12.21 4.30
N GLY A 36 -2.37 -13.52 4.17
CA GLY A 36 -3.31 -14.28 4.99
C GLY A 36 -4.77 -14.08 4.60
N GLY A 37 -5.06 -13.94 3.30
CA GLY A 37 -6.41 -13.86 2.72
C GLY A 37 -6.77 -12.53 2.06
N GLY A 38 -5.80 -11.64 1.82
CA GLY A 38 -6.03 -10.31 1.22
C GLY A 38 -5.55 -9.16 2.12
N VAL A 39 -5.74 -7.92 1.69
CA VAL A 39 -5.26 -6.74 2.43
C VAL A 39 -6.24 -6.39 3.56
N VAL A 40 -5.73 -6.19 4.76
CA VAL A 40 -6.53 -5.78 5.92
C VAL A 40 -6.77 -4.25 5.87
N PRO A 41 -8.03 -3.76 5.94
CA PRO A 41 -8.29 -2.34 6.06
C PRO A 41 -7.64 -1.72 7.31
N GLY A 42 -7.09 -0.50 7.18
CA GLY A 42 -6.40 0.18 8.28
C GLY A 42 -5.06 -0.44 8.68
N SER A 43 -4.55 -1.40 7.89
CA SER A 43 -3.22 -1.97 8.12
C SER A 43 -2.13 -1.19 7.40
N LEU A 44 -0.92 -1.37 7.92
CA LEU A 44 0.33 -0.95 7.31
C LEU A 44 1.06 -2.20 6.84
N VAL A 45 1.38 -2.30 5.55
CA VAL A 45 2.16 -3.42 5.01
C VAL A 45 3.51 -2.90 4.52
N LEU A 46 4.58 -3.45 5.06
CA LEU A 46 5.95 -3.14 4.64
C LEU A 46 6.47 -4.22 3.69
N VAL A 47 7.00 -3.81 2.56
CA VAL A 47 7.60 -4.69 1.56
C VAL A 47 9.10 -4.40 1.46
N GLY A 48 9.88 -5.33 2.00
CA GLY A 48 11.34 -5.31 1.99
C GLY A 48 11.94 -6.22 0.92
N GLY A 49 13.20 -5.98 0.59
CA GLY A 49 13.99 -6.80 -0.33
C GLY A 49 15.06 -5.98 -1.05
N ASP A 50 15.99 -6.65 -1.71
CA ASP A 50 17.17 -6.00 -2.30
C ASP A 50 16.81 -4.99 -3.41
N PRO A 51 17.57 -3.89 -3.57
CA PRO A 51 17.41 -2.98 -4.70
C PRO A 51 17.38 -3.73 -6.03
N GLY A 52 16.45 -3.36 -6.91
CA GLY A 52 16.31 -4.02 -8.23
C GLY A 52 15.53 -5.35 -8.25
N VAL A 53 15.12 -5.93 -7.11
CA VAL A 53 14.32 -7.18 -7.08
C VAL A 53 12.88 -7.02 -7.62
N GLY A 54 12.48 -5.80 -8.02
CA GLY A 54 11.19 -5.55 -8.65
C GLY A 54 10.05 -5.15 -7.71
N LYS A 55 10.35 -4.67 -6.50
CA LYS A 55 9.34 -4.28 -5.49
C LYS A 55 8.38 -3.21 -6.01
N SER A 56 8.90 -2.17 -6.62
CA SER A 56 8.11 -1.08 -7.21
C SER A 56 7.17 -1.59 -8.30
N THR A 57 7.63 -2.58 -9.09
CA THR A 57 6.82 -3.22 -10.12
C THR A 57 5.69 -4.03 -9.48
N LEU A 58 6.00 -4.82 -8.45
CA LEU A 58 5.04 -5.61 -7.69
C LEU A 58 3.98 -4.71 -7.03
N MET A 59 4.41 -3.58 -6.48
CA MET A 59 3.53 -2.62 -5.80
C MET A 59 2.65 -1.84 -6.77
N LEU A 60 3.15 -1.49 -7.96
CA LEU A 60 2.35 -0.87 -9.00
C LEU A 60 1.25 -1.82 -9.53
N GLN A 61 1.56 -3.12 -9.68
CA GLN A 61 0.55 -4.15 -10.01
C GLN A 61 -0.49 -4.30 -8.91
N LEU A 62 -0.04 -4.35 -7.66
CA LEU A 62 -0.94 -4.47 -6.53
C LEU A 62 -1.85 -3.24 -6.42
N ALA A 63 -1.33 -2.04 -6.62
CA ALA A 63 -2.11 -0.81 -6.65
C ALA A 63 -3.19 -0.85 -7.74
N SER A 64 -2.84 -1.33 -8.94
CA SER A 64 -3.82 -1.55 -10.03
C SER A 64 -4.93 -2.51 -9.61
N ILE A 65 -4.58 -3.67 -9.06
CA ILE A 65 -5.55 -4.68 -8.63
C ILE A 65 -6.49 -4.14 -7.56
N VAL A 66 -5.95 -3.43 -6.56
CA VAL A 66 -6.75 -2.83 -5.49
C VAL A 66 -7.68 -1.74 -6.04
N SER A 67 -7.20 -0.95 -7.02
CA SER A 67 -7.98 0.13 -7.62
C SER A 67 -9.09 -0.36 -8.53
N GLU A 68 -8.89 -1.49 -9.23
CA GLU A 68 -9.91 -2.13 -10.06
C GLU A 68 -10.97 -2.82 -9.20
N GLY A 69 -10.58 -3.29 -8.01
CA GLY A 69 -11.47 -3.94 -7.06
C GLY A 69 -11.93 -5.33 -7.49
N SER A 70 -12.96 -5.84 -6.83
CA SER A 70 -13.63 -7.10 -7.17
C SER A 70 -15.02 -6.84 -7.76
N GLU A 71 -15.62 -7.87 -8.37
CA GLU A 71 -16.99 -7.80 -8.93
C GLU A 71 -18.00 -7.24 -7.92
N ASP A 72 -17.85 -7.59 -6.64
CA ASP A 72 -18.76 -7.18 -5.56
C ASP A 72 -18.52 -5.75 -5.05
N HIS A 73 -17.37 -5.14 -5.31
CA HIS A 73 -16.93 -3.90 -4.62
C HIS A 73 -16.59 -2.74 -5.56
N GLY A 74 -16.52 -2.99 -6.87
CA GLY A 74 -16.24 -1.97 -7.88
C GLY A 74 -14.85 -1.34 -7.74
N SER A 75 -14.54 -0.44 -8.67
CA SER A 75 -13.29 0.31 -8.64
C SER A 75 -13.30 1.36 -7.53
N SER A 76 -12.12 1.71 -7.02
CA SER A 76 -11.97 2.68 -5.93
C SER A 76 -10.64 3.42 -6.04
N PRO A 77 -10.58 4.71 -5.67
CA PRO A 77 -9.33 5.46 -5.74
C PRO A 77 -8.20 4.81 -4.94
N VAL A 78 -7.04 4.64 -5.59
CA VAL A 78 -5.78 4.25 -4.97
C VAL A 78 -4.74 5.27 -5.40
N VAL A 79 -3.89 5.72 -4.48
CA VAL A 79 -2.81 6.66 -4.81
C VAL A 79 -1.48 5.92 -4.72
N TYR A 80 -0.71 5.96 -5.80
CA TYR A 80 0.68 5.53 -5.83
C TYR A 80 1.58 6.77 -5.77
N VAL A 81 2.30 6.91 -4.67
CA VAL A 81 3.23 7.99 -4.42
C VAL A 81 4.65 7.48 -4.62
N SER A 82 5.46 8.23 -5.38
CA SER A 82 6.90 8.03 -5.40
C SER A 82 7.67 9.28 -5.01
N GLY A 83 8.70 9.11 -4.20
CA GLY A 83 9.70 10.16 -3.96
C GLY A 83 10.96 10.01 -4.81
N GLU A 84 11.09 8.90 -5.57
CA GLU A 84 12.27 8.60 -6.39
C GLU A 84 12.01 8.82 -7.89
N GLU A 85 10.80 8.50 -8.36
CA GLU A 85 10.43 8.56 -9.77
C GLU A 85 9.44 9.70 -10.05
N SER A 86 9.55 10.27 -11.25
CA SER A 86 8.55 11.21 -11.77
C SER A 86 7.27 10.48 -12.20
N ILE A 87 6.17 11.21 -12.32
CA ILE A 87 4.88 10.67 -12.76
C ILE A 87 5.00 10.02 -14.15
N GLU A 88 5.77 10.62 -15.05
CA GLU A 88 5.99 10.09 -16.40
C GLU A 88 6.78 8.78 -16.39
N GLN A 89 7.75 8.64 -15.49
CA GLN A 89 8.50 7.39 -15.34
C GLN A 89 7.61 6.27 -14.83
N ILE A 90 6.77 6.54 -13.82
CA ILE A 90 5.81 5.57 -13.30
C ILE A 90 4.77 5.21 -14.37
N ALA A 91 4.25 6.19 -15.11
CA ALA A 91 3.29 5.97 -16.19
C ALA A 91 3.87 5.08 -17.30
N ASN A 92 5.12 5.31 -17.72
CA ASN A 92 5.80 4.46 -18.69
C ASN A 92 5.95 3.01 -18.20
N ARG A 93 6.17 2.81 -16.89
CA ARG A 93 6.22 1.47 -16.30
C ARG A 93 4.84 0.82 -16.29
N ALA A 94 3.80 1.56 -15.90
CA ALA A 94 2.42 1.09 -15.94
C ALA A 94 2.03 0.64 -17.35
N ASP A 95 2.40 1.42 -18.38
CA ASP A 95 2.13 1.10 -19.79
C ASP A 95 2.83 -0.19 -20.23
N ARG A 96 4.12 -0.36 -19.91
CA ARG A 96 4.87 -1.60 -20.17
C ARG A 96 4.23 -2.84 -19.52
N MET A 97 3.50 -2.63 -18.43
CA MET A 97 2.83 -3.68 -17.66
C MET A 97 1.36 -3.82 -18.07
N SER A 98 0.90 -3.06 -19.06
CA SER A 98 -0.48 -3.02 -19.54
C SER A 98 -1.50 -2.67 -18.44
N ILE A 99 -1.09 -1.88 -17.45
CA ILE A 99 -1.96 -1.37 -16.41
C ILE A 99 -2.88 -0.29 -17.02
N LYS A 100 -4.19 -0.47 -16.88
CA LYS A 100 -5.22 0.43 -17.44
C LYS A 100 -6.24 0.89 -16.41
N SER A 101 -5.89 0.80 -15.12
CA SER A 101 -6.79 1.20 -14.06
C SER A 101 -7.17 2.67 -14.20
N LYS A 102 -8.48 2.95 -14.04
CA LYS A 102 -9.05 4.30 -14.10
C LYS A 102 -8.96 5.04 -12.76
N ASP A 103 -8.85 4.29 -11.67
CA ASP A 103 -8.87 4.79 -10.30
C ASP A 103 -7.50 4.66 -9.62
N LEU A 104 -6.45 4.45 -10.40
CA LEU A 104 -5.07 4.51 -9.94
C LEU A 104 -4.48 5.90 -10.22
N TYR A 105 -4.30 6.67 -9.15
CA TYR A 105 -3.74 8.01 -9.18
C TYR A 105 -2.23 7.94 -8.91
N LEU A 106 -1.45 8.73 -9.64
CA LEU A 106 0.00 8.83 -9.45
C LEU A 106 0.32 10.19 -8.83
N TYR A 107 1.20 10.19 -7.83
CA TYR A 107 1.72 11.41 -7.24
C TYR A 107 3.23 11.29 -7.03
N SER A 108 3.95 12.40 -7.20
CA SER A 108 5.39 12.45 -6.96
C SER A 108 5.66 13.52 -5.93
N SER A 109 6.07 13.10 -4.73
CA SER A 109 6.38 13.98 -3.61
C SER A 109 7.19 13.23 -2.56
N THR A 110 8.02 13.97 -1.84
CA THR A 110 8.85 13.49 -0.72
C THR A 110 8.38 14.05 0.62
N ASP A 111 7.41 14.94 0.62
CA ASP A 111 6.84 15.55 1.83
C ASP A 111 5.53 14.85 2.20
N ILE A 112 5.50 14.19 3.36
CA ILE A 112 4.30 13.46 3.79
C ILE A 112 3.12 14.39 4.08
N GLU A 113 3.34 15.61 4.56
CA GLU A 113 2.25 16.55 4.85
C GLU A 113 1.55 16.95 3.55
N ASP A 114 2.34 17.28 2.53
CA ASP A 114 1.83 17.55 1.18
C ASP A 114 1.12 16.33 0.59
N ILE A 115 1.69 15.11 0.72
CA ILE A 115 1.04 13.88 0.28
C ILE A 115 -0.34 13.73 0.95
N LEU A 116 -0.42 13.86 2.26
CA LEU A 116 -1.66 13.70 3.01
C LEU A 116 -2.71 14.75 2.61
N ASP A 117 -2.30 16.01 2.47
CA ASP A 117 -3.17 17.11 2.06
C ASP A 117 -3.76 16.89 0.66
N LYS A 118 -2.96 16.36 -0.29
CA LYS A 118 -3.43 16.09 -1.66
C LYS A 118 -4.31 14.86 -1.77
N ILE A 119 -4.09 13.82 -0.97
CA ILE A 119 -4.89 12.59 -1.05
C ILE A 119 -6.18 12.65 -0.24
N GLN A 120 -6.26 13.50 0.80
CA GLN A 120 -7.45 13.57 1.66
C GLN A 120 -8.76 13.80 0.88
N PRO A 121 -8.82 14.71 -0.13
CA PRO A 121 -10.04 14.93 -0.92
C PRO A 121 -10.43 13.72 -1.78
N LEU A 122 -9.49 12.84 -2.11
CA LEU A 122 -9.73 11.64 -2.92
C LEU A 122 -10.30 10.48 -2.09
N SER A 123 -10.17 10.53 -0.75
CA SER A 123 -10.57 9.45 0.16
C SER A 123 -10.17 8.05 -0.35
N PRO A 124 -8.88 7.83 -0.64
CA PRO A 124 -8.45 6.62 -1.32
C PRO A 124 -8.58 5.39 -0.45
N LYS A 125 -8.97 4.28 -1.07
CA LYS A 125 -9.08 2.98 -0.40
C LYS A 125 -7.72 2.39 -0.03
N ALA A 126 -6.64 2.84 -0.68
CA ALA A 126 -5.26 2.50 -0.35
C ALA A 126 -4.27 3.58 -0.83
N LEU A 127 -3.16 3.71 -0.13
CA LEU A 127 -2.01 4.54 -0.49
C LEU A 127 -0.75 3.67 -0.56
N VAL A 128 -0.04 3.70 -1.69
CA VAL A 128 1.27 3.09 -1.87
C VAL A 128 2.33 4.17 -1.83
N VAL A 129 3.41 3.96 -1.08
CA VAL A 129 4.54 4.88 -0.96
C VAL A 129 5.84 4.17 -1.32
N ASP A 130 6.41 4.52 -2.48
CA ASP A 130 7.62 3.95 -3.07
C ASP A 130 8.71 5.02 -3.31
N SER A 131 9.67 5.28 -2.42
CA SER A 131 9.97 4.53 -1.20
C SER A 131 9.85 5.37 0.06
N ILE A 132 9.52 4.73 1.18
CA ILE A 132 9.43 5.40 2.49
C ILE A 132 10.76 6.05 2.92
N GLN A 133 11.90 5.58 2.40
CA GLN A 133 13.22 6.18 2.66
C GLN A 133 13.35 7.60 2.12
N THR A 134 12.56 7.94 1.11
CA THR A 134 12.56 9.27 0.48
C THR A 134 11.56 10.24 1.09
N VAL A 135 10.69 9.76 1.98
CA VAL A 135 9.66 10.57 2.60
C VAL A 135 10.16 11.11 3.94
N TYR A 136 10.09 12.42 4.15
CA TYR A 136 10.48 13.07 5.40
C TYR A 136 9.29 13.77 6.07
N LEU A 137 9.31 13.82 7.41
CA LEU A 137 8.46 14.72 8.20
C LEU A 137 9.24 15.99 8.52
N SER A 138 8.77 17.12 7.99
CA SER A 138 9.23 18.47 8.32
C SER A 138 9.09 18.79 9.82
N ALA A 139 8.14 18.16 10.53
CA ALA A 139 7.95 18.30 11.98
C ALA A 139 9.11 17.81 12.88
N PHE A 140 10.12 17.11 12.33
CA PHE A 140 11.30 16.64 13.08
C PHE A 140 12.57 17.48 12.87
N ALA A 141 12.47 18.65 12.22
CA ALA A 141 13.59 19.58 12.03
C ALA A 141 13.98 20.35 13.31
N GLY A 142 14.02 19.67 14.46
CA GLY A 142 14.10 20.30 15.77
C GLY A 142 14.80 19.50 16.87
N SER A 143 15.76 18.62 16.55
CA SER A 143 16.93 18.34 17.41
C SER A 143 17.76 17.20 16.81
N ALA A 144 19.04 17.45 16.63
CA ALA A 144 20.04 16.48 16.20
C ALA A 144 20.06 15.24 17.12
N GLY A 145 20.00 14.04 16.53
CA GLY A 145 20.28 12.80 17.24
C GLY A 145 19.73 11.55 16.56
N ASN A 146 20.63 10.81 15.89
CA ASN A 146 20.53 9.39 15.55
C ASN A 146 19.72 8.98 14.29
N GLN A 147 20.45 8.99 13.17
CA GLN A 147 20.57 7.88 12.21
C GLN A 147 19.50 6.78 12.30
N VAL A 148 18.54 6.79 11.36
CA VAL A 148 18.01 5.56 10.76
C VAL A 148 18.20 5.67 9.26
N GLN A 149 19.46 5.66 8.84
CA GLN A 149 19.86 5.38 7.47
C GLN A 149 19.87 3.84 7.34
N GLY A 150 18.68 3.27 7.21
CA GLY A 150 18.52 1.82 7.02
C GLY A 150 18.66 1.48 5.54
N GLN A 151 19.82 0.98 5.13
CA GLN A 151 20.00 0.33 3.84
C GLN A 151 19.00 -0.85 3.73
N GLY A 152 18.12 -0.84 2.71
CA GLY A 152 17.32 -2.02 2.30
C GLY A 152 15.80 -2.03 2.53
N MET A 153 15.11 -0.89 2.71
CA MET A 153 13.65 -0.86 2.90
C MET A 153 12.98 0.00 1.84
N HIS A 154 12.17 -0.56 0.94
CA HIS A 154 11.74 0.21 -0.22
C HIS A 154 10.25 0.52 -0.30
N ILE A 155 9.27 -0.21 0.26
CA ILE A 155 7.86 0.17 -0.02
C ILE A 155 6.92 -0.02 1.18
N CYS A 156 6.05 0.97 1.38
CA CYS A 156 5.02 1.00 2.40
C CYS A 156 3.63 1.11 1.75
N LEU A 157 2.72 0.19 2.05
CA LEU A 157 1.28 0.34 1.80
C LEU A 157 0.67 0.90 3.07
N VAL A 158 0.32 2.18 3.03
CA VAL A 158 -0.41 2.87 4.10
C VAL A 158 -1.87 2.89 3.68
N LYS A 159 -2.82 2.50 4.53
CA LYS A 159 -4.24 2.80 4.29
C LYS A 159 -4.71 3.89 5.25
N PHE A 160 -5.31 4.95 4.72
CA PHE A 160 -6.18 5.84 5.48
C PHE A 160 -7.60 5.27 5.52
N CYS A 161 -8.25 5.41 6.67
CA CYS A 161 -9.57 4.87 6.97
C CYS A 161 -10.62 5.27 5.94
#